data_AF-D7GVE6-F1
#
_entry.id   AF-D7GVE6-F1
#
_cell.length_a   1.000
_cell.length_b   1.000
_cell.length_c   1.000
_cell.angle_alpha   90.00
_cell.angle_beta   90.00
_cell.angle_gamma   90.00
#
_symmetry.space_group_name_H-M   'P 1'
#
loop_
_entity.id
_entity.type
_entity.pdbx_description
1 polymer ?
#
loop_
_entity_poly.entity_id
_entity_poly.type
_entity_poly.pdbx_seq_one_letter_code
_entity_poly.pdbx_strand_id
1 'polypeptide(L)'
;MKKTLQDVLNDIQDNLIGKELHGISGTASSFRISEIDYEKDYIVLDVQGKRRTWSFERLERVWKEMYYRPAANVEIVFGGSGSSRNQVETIYANLGYIEWLYVNGKKNIAYVGEDTHTYGTLKHMDEEKEIEYQKMMEEPEPHNPLLSPDEIMGITGGNTIRFYTGYTSGYEKNRILFGAPGTGKSYTLNKEKDILLGGDNTRNYERVTFHPDYSYANFVGTYKPVPDKDEDGHNVITYKYVPGPFMRIYVKAVLSGRTENVKPYLLIIEEINRANVAAVFGDIFQLLDMDEKGS
;
A
#
# COMPACT_ATOMS: atom_id res chain seq x y z
N MET A 1 -14.41 -6.87 16.95
CA MET A 1 -15.07 -5.83 16.12
C MET A 1 -14.13 -5.45 14.98
N LYS A 2 -14.57 -5.01 13.80
CA LYS A 2 -13.67 -4.60 12.71
C LYS A 2 -13.44 -3.10 12.78
N LYS A 3 -12.24 -2.70 13.18
CA LYS A 3 -11.89 -1.28 13.41
C LYS A 3 -11.22 -0.70 12.17
N THR A 4 -11.73 0.43 11.69
CA THR A 4 -11.07 1.28 10.71
C THR A 4 -9.94 2.06 11.40
N LEU A 5 -9.02 2.66 10.62
CA LEU A 5 -8.03 3.57 11.22
C LEU A 5 -8.68 4.71 12.01
N GLN A 6 -9.81 5.22 11.53
CA GLN A 6 -10.54 6.28 12.24
C GLN A 6 -11.04 5.79 13.61
N ASP A 7 -11.54 4.57 13.70
CA ASP A 7 -11.94 3.98 14.98
C ASP A 7 -10.74 3.87 15.92
N VAL A 8 -9.60 3.43 15.40
CA VAL A 8 -8.35 3.36 16.20
C VAL A 8 -7.90 4.74 16.66
N LEU A 9 -7.97 5.77 15.81
CA LEU A 9 -7.63 7.15 16.21
C LEU A 9 -8.58 7.66 17.30
N ASN A 10 -9.88 7.36 17.20
CA ASN A 10 -10.85 7.69 18.24
C ASN A 10 -10.53 6.96 19.55
N ASP A 11 -10.20 5.67 19.50
CA ASP A 11 -9.82 4.89 20.69
C ASP A 11 -8.55 5.45 21.35
N ILE A 12 -7.57 5.87 20.54
CA ILE A 12 -6.36 6.56 21.03
C ILE A 12 -6.74 7.87 21.72
N GLN A 13 -7.62 8.68 21.10
CA GLN A 13 -8.06 9.95 21.65
C GLN A 13 -8.75 9.75 23.01
N ASP A 14 -9.69 8.81 23.07
CA ASP A 14 -10.58 8.63 24.21
C ASP A 14 -9.89 7.91 25.37
N ASN A 15 -8.92 7.04 25.09
CA ASN A 15 -8.35 6.13 26.09
C ASN A 15 -6.85 6.30 26.36
N LEU A 16 -6.06 6.90 25.46
CA LEU A 16 -4.60 6.98 25.58
C LEU A 16 -4.05 8.40 25.75
N ILE A 17 -4.80 9.45 25.39
CA ILE A 17 -4.34 10.83 25.62
C ILE A 17 -4.07 11.06 27.12
N GLY A 18 -2.92 11.68 27.41
CA GLY A 18 -2.48 11.99 28.77
C GLY A 18 -1.93 10.80 29.56
N LYS A 19 -2.09 9.55 29.10
CA LYS A 19 -1.48 8.37 29.73
C LYS A 19 0.00 8.28 29.41
N GLU A 20 0.76 7.76 30.36
CA GLU A 20 2.17 7.44 30.17
C GLU A 20 2.32 6.06 29.56
N LEU A 21 2.86 6.03 28.34
CA LEU A 21 2.97 4.81 27.55
C LEU A 21 4.40 4.25 27.66
N HIS A 22 4.48 2.94 27.92
CA HIS A 22 5.73 2.21 28.03
C HIS A 22 5.90 1.27 26.83
N GLY A 23 7.10 1.24 26.26
CA GLY A 23 7.42 0.37 25.13
C GLY A 23 7.69 -1.07 25.55
N ILE A 24 7.51 -2.00 24.62
CA ILE A 24 7.59 -3.46 24.84
C ILE A 24 8.92 -3.89 25.47
N SER A 25 10.05 -3.35 25.00
CA SER A 25 11.38 -3.74 25.50
C SER A 25 11.72 -3.15 26.87
N GLY A 26 10.93 -2.18 27.37
CA GLY A 26 11.23 -1.43 28.60
C GLY A 26 12.45 -0.51 28.53
N THR A 27 13.24 -0.56 27.45
CA THR A 27 14.46 0.23 27.26
C THR A 27 14.23 1.59 26.63
N ALA A 28 13.15 1.73 25.87
CA ALA A 28 12.78 3.00 25.25
C ALA A 28 12.17 3.95 26.29
N SER A 29 12.40 5.26 26.13
CA SER A 29 11.80 6.29 26.99
C SER A 29 10.27 6.25 26.89
N SER A 30 9.59 6.31 28.05
CA SER A 30 8.15 6.53 28.08
C SER A 30 7.80 7.90 27.51
N PHE A 31 6.59 8.02 27.00
CA PHE A 31 6.07 9.27 26.45
C PHE A 31 4.55 9.33 26.63
N ARG A 32 3.97 10.51 26.41
CA ARG A 32 2.52 10.73 26.47
C ARG A 32 2.01 11.19 25.12
N ILE A 33 0.77 10.85 24.81
CA ILE A 33 0.05 11.43 23.67
C ILE A 33 -0.60 12.71 24.19
N SER A 34 -0.28 13.84 23.57
CA SER A 34 -0.80 15.16 23.97
C SER A 34 -2.13 15.46 23.30
N GLU A 35 -2.21 15.25 21.99
CA GLU A 35 -3.40 15.55 21.18
C GLU A 35 -3.36 14.80 19.85
N ILE A 36 -4.52 14.73 19.19
CA ILE A 36 -4.68 14.30 17.81
C ILE A 36 -5.17 15.51 17.00
N ASP A 37 -4.38 15.95 16.02
CA ASP A 37 -4.69 17.06 15.12
C ASP A 37 -5.24 16.48 13.81
N TYR A 38 -6.58 16.41 13.69
CA TYR A 38 -7.26 15.92 12.50
C TYR A 38 -7.22 16.91 11.31
N GLU A 39 -6.92 18.19 11.52
CA GLU A 39 -6.79 19.14 10.41
C GLU A 39 -5.47 18.94 9.66
N LYS A 40 -4.43 18.54 10.38
CA LYS A 40 -3.09 18.30 9.82
C LYS A 40 -2.73 16.82 9.67
N ASP A 41 -3.62 15.91 10.02
CA ASP A 41 -3.42 14.47 10.01
C ASP A 41 -2.21 14.01 10.85
N TYR A 42 -2.04 14.55 12.06
CA TYR A 42 -0.93 14.18 12.96
C TYR A 42 -1.40 13.78 14.36
N ILE A 43 -0.70 12.82 14.96
CA ILE A 43 -0.69 12.60 16.41
C ILE A 43 0.50 13.31 17.04
N VAL A 44 0.27 13.99 18.16
CA VAL A 44 1.28 14.77 18.87
C VAL A 44 1.69 14.04 20.13
N LEU A 45 3.00 13.85 20.29
CA LEU A 45 3.61 13.18 21.43
C LEU A 45 4.42 14.17 22.25
N ASP A 46 4.38 13.99 23.56
CA ASP A 46 5.33 14.58 24.51
C ASP A 46 6.32 13.49 24.95
N VAL A 47 7.54 13.59 24.44
CA VAL A 47 8.65 12.69 24.73
C VAL A 47 9.65 13.44 25.61
N GLN A 48 9.58 13.23 26.93
CA GLN A 48 10.46 13.88 27.91
C GLN A 48 10.48 15.43 27.80
N GLY A 49 9.32 16.05 27.59
CA GLY A 49 9.18 17.50 27.43
C GLY A 49 9.44 18.02 26.01
N LYS A 50 9.79 17.13 25.06
CA LYS A 50 9.94 17.48 23.65
C LYS A 50 8.70 17.06 22.87
N ARG A 51 8.09 18.02 22.19
CA ARG A 51 6.98 17.78 21.27
C ARG A 51 7.49 17.09 20.01
N ARG A 52 6.93 15.92 19.67
CA ARG A 52 7.12 15.21 18.40
C ARG A 52 5.76 14.96 17.74
N THR A 53 5.75 14.72 16.43
CA THR A 53 4.51 14.52 15.65
C THR A 53 4.64 13.36 14.67
N TRP A 54 3.60 12.53 14.55
CA TRP A 54 3.55 11.43 13.58
C TRP A 54 2.31 11.51 12.69
N SER A 55 2.45 11.27 11.38
CA SER A 55 1.33 11.37 10.44
C SER A 55 0.38 10.19 10.54
N PHE A 56 -0.89 10.42 10.21
CA PHE A 56 -1.88 9.35 10.08
C PHE A 56 -1.48 8.35 9.00
N GLU A 57 -0.90 8.79 7.88
CA GLU A 57 -0.35 7.89 6.85
C GLU A 57 0.67 6.90 7.46
N ARG A 58 1.51 7.37 8.38
CA ARG A 58 2.52 6.54 9.05
C ARG A 58 1.85 5.52 9.97
N LEU A 59 0.87 5.94 10.76
CA LEU A 59 0.07 5.05 11.60
C LEU A 59 -0.68 4.02 10.74
N GLU A 60 -1.31 4.46 9.65
CA GLU A 60 -2.09 3.65 8.73
C GLU A 60 -1.29 2.49 8.14
N ARG A 61 -0.01 2.73 7.78
CA ARG A 61 0.86 1.67 7.25
C ARG A 61 1.02 0.51 8.22
N VAL A 62 1.21 0.79 9.51
CA VAL A 62 1.34 -0.24 10.54
C VAL A 62 -0.02 -0.87 10.83
N TRP A 63 -1.09 -0.06 10.91
CA TRP A 63 -2.46 -0.56 11.06
C TRP A 63 -2.82 -1.57 9.99
N LYS A 64 -2.61 -1.22 8.71
CA LYS A 64 -2.88 -2.09 7.58
C LYS A 64 -2.09 -3.40 7.67
N GLU A 65 -0.80 -3.34 8.02
CA GLU A 65 0.00 -4.56 8.15
C GLU A 65 -0.60 -5.53 9.17
N MET A 66 -0.95 -5.09 10.39
CA MET A 66 -1.53 -5.97 11.40
C MET A 66 -3.03 -6.24 11.22
N TYR A 67 -3.73 -5.42 10.45
CA TYR A 67 -5.12 -5.66 10.09
C TYR A 67 -5.21 -6.83 9.09
N TYR A 68 -4.27 -6.92 8.13
CA TYR A 68 -4.31 -7.93 7.08
C TYR A 68 -3.46 -9.17 7.33
N ARG A 69 -2.38 -9.05 8.10
CA ARG A 69 -1.50 -10.16 8.45
C ARG A 69 -1.70 -10.55 9.91
N PRO A 70 -1.29 -11.76 10.34
CA PRO A 70 -1.40 -12.17 11.74
C PRO A 70 -0.72 -11.17 12.67
N ALA A 71 0.45 -10.68 12.30
CA ALA A 71 1.18 -9.70 13.08
C ALA A 71 2.00 -8.74 12.20
N ALA A 72 2.29 -7.56 12.74
CA ALA A 72 3.14 -6.55 12.11
C ALA A 72 4.45 -6.38 12.87
N ASN A 73 5.56 -6.43 12.13
CA ASN A 73 6.84 -5.97 12.62
C ASN A 73 7.04 -4.50 12.19
N VAL A 74 6.98 -3.58 13.16
CA VAL A 74 7.05 -2.14 12.88
C VAL A 74 8.40 -1.73 12.26
N GLU A 75 9.48 -2.45 12.56
CA GLU A 75 10.80 -2.20 11.95
C GLU A 75 10.82 -2.51 10.45
N ILE A 76 10.21 -3.62 10.04
CA ILE A 76 10.09 -4.03 8.65
C ILE A 76 9.19 -3.06 7.89
N VAL A 77 8.05 -2.65 8.47
CA VAL A 77 7.11 -1.72 7.83
C VAL A 77 7.78 -0.39 7.44
N PHE A 78 8.77 0.05 8.21
CA PHE A 78 9.50 1.31 7.98
C PHE A 78 10.94 1.13 7.47
N GLY A 79 11.39 -0.10 7.21
CA GLY A 79 12.64 -0.40 6.51
C GLY A 79 13.98 -0.03 7.19
N GLY A 80 14.17 -0.24 8.51
CA GLY A 80 15.53 -0.04 9.11
C GLY A 80 15.63 0.08 10.63
N SER A 81 16.53 0.94 11.17
CA SER A 81 16.70 1.41 12.59
C SER A 81 16.27 2.90 12.80
N GLY A 82 15.72 3.29 13.98
CA GLY A 82 15.09 4.62 14.24
C GLY A 82 14.10 4.64 15.43
N SER A 83 14.05 5.72 16.23
CA SER A 83 13.23 5.84 17.46
C SER A 83 11.73 6.07 17.21
N SER A 84 11.39 6.61 16.05
CA SER A 84 10.04 6.79 15.52
C SER A 84 9.25 5.49 15.44
N ARG A 85 9.94 4.37 15.22
CA ARG A 85 9.33 3.03 15.18
C ARG A 85 8.90 2.57 16.55
N ASN A 86 9.76 2.75 17.54
CA ASN A 86 9.45 2.40 18.92
C ASN A 86 8.24 3.19 19.41
N GLN A 87 8.09 4.46 19.02
CA GLN A 87 6.94 5.27 19.41
C GLN A 87 5.65 4.75 18.77
N VAL A 88 5.64 4.47 17.47
CA VAL A 88 4.46 3.90 16.78
C VAL A 88 4.12 2.50 17.32
N GLU A 89 5.12 1.64 17.52
CA GLU A 89 4.96 0.32 18.17
C GLU A 89 4.34 0.46 19.55
N THR A 90 4.85 1.40 20.36
CA THR A 90 4.37 1.63 21.72
C THR A 90 2.93 2.14 21.74
N ILE A 91 2.55 3.05 20.85
CA ILE A 91 1.15 3.53 20.76
C ILE A 91 0.22 2.35 20.52
N TYR A 92 0.51 1.53 19.51
CA TYR A 92 -0.35 0.40 19.17
C TYR A 92 -0.35 -0.68 20.25
N ALA A 93 0.82 -1.05 20.79
CA ALA A 93 0.93 -2.08 21.83
C ALA A 93 0.21 -1.73 23.15
N ASN A 94 -0.16 -0.45 23.34
CA ASN A 94 -0.91 0.01 24.51
C ASN A 94 -2.43 0.09 24.27
N LEU A 95 -2.93 -0.26 23.08
CA LEU A 95 -4.36 -0.40 22.82
C LEU A 95 -4.87 -1.72 23.40
N GLY A 96 -6.06 -1.73 24.00
CA GLY A 96 -6.58 -2.89 24.72
C GLY A 96 -6.78 -4.16 23.89
N TYR A 97 -6.85 -4.02 22.57
CA TYR A 97 -7.06 -5.10 21.60
C TYR A 97 -5.82 -5.45 20.77
N ILE A 98 -4.64 -5.03 21.22
CA ILE A 98 -3.35 -5.32 20.57
C ILE A 98 -2.45 -6.09 21.53
N GLU A 99 -2.06 -7.30 21.15
CA GLU A 99 -1.10 -8.10 21.89
C GLU A 99 0.25 -8.08 21.18
N TRP A 100 1.34 -8.13 21.94
CA TRP A 100 2.67 -8.26 21.36
C TRP A 100 3.20 -9.69 21.49
N LEU A 101 4.04 -10.10 20.55
CA LEU A 101 4.63 -11.43 20.47
C LEU A 101 6.01 -11.40 19.80
N TYR A 102 6.75 -12.51 19.88
CA TYR A 102 7.93 -12.74 19.07
C TYR A 102 7.59 -13.61 17.86
N VAL A 103 8.13 -13.22 16.71
CA VAL A 103 8.14 -14.06 15.49
C VAL A 103 9.57 -14.08 14.98
N ASN A 104 10.18 -15.26 14.90
CA ASN A 104 11.58 -15.44 14.50
C ASN A 104 12.55 -14.54 15.29
N GLY A 105 12.33 -14.42 16.61
CA GLY A 105 13.15 -13.61 17.51
C GLY A 105 12.98 -12.10 17.37
N LYS A 106 12.02 -11.62 16.56
CA LYS A 106 11.70 -10.20 16.41
C LYS A 106 10.36 -9.85 17.04
N LYS A 107 10.28 -8.68 17.67
CA LYS A 107 9.03 -8.16 18.25
C LYS A 107 8.03 -7.87 17.14
N ASN A 108 6.79 -8.28 17.36
CA ASN A 108 5.66 -7.99 16.51
C ASN A 108 4.48 -7.56 17.38
N ILE A 109 3.53 -6.87 16.77
CA ILE A 109 2.24 -6.53 17.36
C ILE A 109 1.12 -7.15 16.52
N ALA A 110 0.10 -7.68 17.18
CA ALA A 110 -1.00 -8.41 16.56
C ALA A 110 -2.33 -7.81 16.97
N TYR A 111 -3.21 -7.61 15.99
CA TYR A 111 -4.58 -7.22 16.23
C TYR A 111 -5.42 -8.45 16.59
N VAL A 112 -5.98 -8.46 17.80
CA VAL A 112 -6.74 -9.61 18.35
C VAL A 112 -8.25 -9.37 18.43
N GLY A 113 -8.72 -8.19 18.04
CA GLY A 113 -10.12 -7.93 17.69
C GLY A 113 -11.07 -7.61 18.84
N GLU A 114 -10.73 -8.02 20.06
CA GLU A 114 -11.43 -7.73 21.32
C GLU A 114 -10.45 -7.16 22.36
N ASP A 115 -10.96 -6.42 23.33
CA ASP A 115 -10.14 -5.87 24.41
C ASP A 115 -9.71 -6.99 25.36
N THR A 116 -8.42 -7.36 25.36
CA THR A 116 -7.83 -8.39 26.22
C THR A 116 -7.10 -7.80 27.43
N HIS A 117 -6.81 -6.50 27.40
CA HIS A 117 -6.22 -5.77 28.54
C HIS A 117 -6.66 -4.30 28.58
N THR A 118 -6.32 -3.62 29.67
CA THR A 118 -6.61 -2.20 29.84
C THR A 118 -5.80 -1.32 28.88
N TYR A 119 -6.41 -0.24 28.38
CA TYR A 119 -5.71 0.76 27.57
C TYR A 119 -4.60 1.44 28.38
N GLY A 120 -3.40 1.53 27.80
CA GLY A 120 -2.19 2.06 28.44
C GLY A 120 -1.36 1.00 29.19
N THR A 121 -1.71 -0.28 29.06
CA THR A 121 -0.88 -1.40 29.53
C THR A 121 -0.46 -2.27 28.37
N LEU A 122 0.56 -3.10 28.56
CA LEU A 122 1.04 -4.06 27.56
C LEU A 122 0.55 -5.47 27.91
N LYS A 123 0.19 -6.26 26.90
CA LYS A 123 -0.10 -7.70 27.05
C LYS A 123 0.76 -8.49 26.08
N HIS A 124 1.59 -9.38 26.64
CA HIS A 124 2.25 -10.42 25.85
C HIS A 124 1.21 -11.47 25.50
N MET A 125 1.23 -11.91 24.25
CA MET A 125 0.41 -13.02 23.77
C MET A 125 0.75 -14.29 24.57
N ASP A 126 -0.28 -15.07 24.91
CA ASP A 126 -0.07 -16.31 25.65
C ASP A 126 0.61 -17.37 24.75
N GLU A 127 1.43 -18.25 25.32
CA GLU A 127 2.36 -19.12 24.58
C GLU A 127 1.68 -19.96 23.47
N GLU A 128 0.50 -20.52 23.74
CA GLU A 128 -0.23 -21.34 22.78
C GLU A 128 -0.64 -20.54 21.53
N LYS A 129 -1.14 -19.31 21.76
CA LYS A 129 -1.58 -18.39 20.70
C LYS A 129 -0.38 -17.80 19.96
N GLU A 130 0.71 -17.53 20.67
CA GLU A 130 1.96 -17.08 20.05
C GLU A 130 2.51 -18.12 19.06
N ILE A 131 2.51 -19.41 19.43
CA ILE A 131 2.92 -20.51 18.54
C ILE A 131 2.01 -20.58 17.30
N GLU A 132 0.70 -20.39 17.48
CA GLU A 132 -0.27 -20.36 16.38
C GLU A 132 0.02 -19.20 15.41
N TYR A 133 0.19 -17.98 15.93
CA TYR A 133 0.51 -16.80 15.13
C TYR A 133 1.87 -16.93 14.42
N GLN A 134 2.87 -17.53 15.07
CA GLN A 134 4.15 -17.83 14.42
C GLN A 134 3.99 -18.75 13.22
N LYS A 135 3.20 -19.83 13.34
CA LYS A 135 2.91 -20.73 12.22
C LYS A 135 2.17 -20.02 11.09
N MET A 136 1.15 -19.23 11.42
CA MET A 136 0.41 -18.44 10.42
C MET A 136 1.34 -17.46 9.67
N MET A 137 2.35 -16.90 10.34
CA MET A 137 3.32 -15.99 9.73
C MET A 137 4.30 -16.69 8.77
N GLU A 138 4.45 -18.01 8.85
CA GLU A 138 5.29 -18.81 7.94
C GLU A 138 4.53 -19.29 6.69
N GLU A 139 3.21 -19.13 6.64
CA GLU A 139 2.41 -19.49 5.47
C GLU A 139 2.76 -18.63 4.25
N PRO A 140 2.60 -19.15 3.01
CA PRO A 140 2.89 -18.39 1.79
C PRO A 140 2.08 -17.09 1.66
N GLU A 141 0.84 -17.09 2.15
CA GLU A 141 -0.07 -15.95 2.17
C GLU A 141 -0.62 -15.77 3.59
N PRO A 142 0.15 -15.16 4.50
CA PRO A 142 -0.22 -15.06 5.91
C PRO A 142 -1.31 -14.00 6.08
N HIS A 143 -2.45 -14.41 6.64
CA HIS A 143 -3.62 -13.55 6.83
C HIS A 143 -4.04 -13.44 8.29
N ASN A 144 -4.58 -12.29 8.68
CA ASN A 144 -5.12 -12.08 10.02
C ASN A 144 -6.30 -13.06 10.27
N PRO A 145 -6.27 -13.87 11.34
CA PRO A 145 -7.31 -14.86 11.63
C PRO A 145 -8.70 -14.27 11.91
N LEU A 146 -8.79 -12.96 12.19
CA LEU A 146 -10.04 -12.25 12.45
C LEU A 146 -10.84 -11.92 11.17
N LEU A 147 -10.20 -11.99 10.00
CA LEU A 147 -10.86 -11.71 8.72
C LEU A 147 -11.48 -12.99 8.17
N SER A 148 -12.76 -12.94 7.80
CA SER A 148 -13.37 -14.09 7.12
C SER A 148 -12.76 -14.28 5.73
N PRO A 149 -12.81 -15.49 5.16
CA PRO A 149 -12.40 -15.72 3.77
C PRO A 149 -13.07 -14.76 2.77
N ASP A 150 -14.31 -14.33 3.01
CA ASP A 150 -15.03 -13.40 2.14
C ASP A 150 -14.57 -11.94 2.30
N GLU A 151 -13.99 -11.57 3.44
CA GLU A 151 -13.45 -10.24 3.70
C GLU A 151 -11.98 -10.13 3.31
N ILE A 152 -11.27 -11.25 3.49
CA ILE A 152 -10.08 -11.53 2.72
C ILE A 152 -10.49 -11.40 1.25
N MET A 153 -11.52 -12.05 0.69
CA MET A 153 -11.90 -11.90 -0.73
C MET A 153 -12.45 -10.53 -1.17
N GLY A 154 -13.07 -9.78 -0.27
CA GLY A 154 -13.63 -8.45 -0.53
C GLY A 154 -12.57 -7.34 -0.52
N ILE A 155 -11.43 -7.59 0.12
CA ILE A 155 -10.29 -6.66 0.21
C ILE A 155 -9.08 -7.19 -0.59
N THR A 156 -8.78 -8.47 -0.46
CA THR A 156 -8.16 -9.34 -1.48
C THR A 156 -9.22 -9.82 -2.48
N GLY A 157 -9.78 -8.88 -3.24
CA GLY A 157 -10.05 -9.27 -4.61
C GLY A 157 -8.75 -9.91 -5.12
N GLY A 158 -8.77 -11.22 -5.34
CA GLY A 158 -7.66 -12.13 -5.64
C GLY A 158 -6.23 -11.74 -5.23
N ASN A 159 -5.70 -12.32 -4.14
CA ASN A 159 -4.26 -12.59 -4.08
C ASN A 159 -3.83 -13.61 -5.16
N THR A 160 -4.77 -14.42 -5.66
CA THR A 160 -4.66 -14.96 -7.00
C THR A 160 -4.90 -13.84 -8.01
N ILE A 161 -3.82 -13.33 -8.60
CA ILE A 161 -3.91 -12.47 -9.78
C ILE A 161 -4.74 -13.22 -10.83
N ARG A 162 -5.98 -12.75 -11.06
CA ARG A 162 -6.81 -13.25 -12.16
C ARG A 162 -6.26 -12.67 -13.46
N PHE A 163 -5.25 -13.33 -14.02
CA PHE A 163 -4.67 -12.98 -15.33
C PHE A 163 -5.72 -13.09 -16.44
N TYR A 164 -6.69 -13.98 -16.26
CA TYR A 164 -7.82 -14.18 -17.16
C TYR A 164 -9.11 -13.73 -16.47
N THR A 165 -9.55 -12.52 -16.78
CA THR A 165 -10.78 -11.94 -16.21
C THR A 165 -12.05 -12.37 -16.94
N GLY A 166 -11.93 -13.08 -18.06
CA GLY A 166 -13.06 -13.42 -18.94
C GLY A 166 -13.67 -12.21 -19.68
N TYR A 167 -13.11 -11.01 -19.50
CA TYR A 167 -13.55 -9.80 -20.19
C TYR A 167 -13.28 -9.91 -21.69
N THR A 168 -14.33 -9.80 -22.50
CA THR A 168 -14.25 -9.83 -23.96
C THR A 168 -14.36 -8.41 -24.50
N SER A 169 -13.27 -7.92 -25.11
CA SER A 169 -13.23 -6.65 -25.82
C SER A 169 -13.57 -6.86 -27.29
N GLY A 170 -14.30 -5.93 -27.90
CA GLY A 170 -14.47 -5.88 -29.37
C GLY A 170 -13.21 -5.45 -30.13
N TYR A 171 -12.11 -5.16 -29.41
CA TYR A 171 -10.82 -4.74 -29.95
C TYR A 171 -9.70 -5.64 -29.43
N GLU A 172 -8.67 -5.85 -30.26
CA GLU A 172 -7.42 -6.52 -29.88
C GLU A 172 -6.71 -5.79 -28.72
N LYS A 173 -5.98 -6.54 -27.89
CA LYS A 173 -5.31 -6.03 -26.67
C LYS A 173 -4.20 -5.01 -26.98
N ASN A 174 -3.40 -5.27 -28.02
CA ASN A 174 -2.31 -4.40 -28.47
C ASN A 174 -2.56 -4.01 -29.93
N ARG A 175 -2.73 -2.71 -30.21
CA ARG A 175 -3.03 -2.19 -31.56
C ARG A 175 -2.15 -1.01 -31.89
N ILE A 176 -1.62 -1.00 -33.12
CA ILE A 176 -0.85 0.12 -33.65
C ILE A 176 -1.64 0.78 -34.79
N LEU A 177 -2.09 2.02 -34.57
CA LEU A 177 -2.75 2.83 -35.59
C LEU A 177 -1.70 3.64 -36.37
N PHE A 178 -1.36 3.18 -37.58
CA PHE A 178 -0.44 3.86 -38.48
C PHE A 178 -1.18 4.62 -39.60
N GLY A 179 -0.53 5.62 -40.19
CA GLY A 179 -1.07 6.41 -41.30
C GLY A 179 -0.48 7.81 -41.38
N ALA A 180 -0.73 8.51 -42.48
CA ALA A 180 -0.22 9.86 -42.68
C ALA A 180 -0.68 10.86 -41.58
N PRO A 181 0.12 11.86 -41.21
CA PRO A 181 -0.31 12.93 -40.31
C PRO A 181 -1.63 13.58 -40.81
N GLY A 182 -2.54 13.92 -39.90
CA GLY A 182 -3.80 14.58 -40.26
C GLY A 182 -4.95 13.65 -40.73
N THR A 183 -4.76 12.33 -40.83
CA THR A 183 -5.81 11.38 -41.25
C THR A 183 -6.82 11.00 -40.16
N GLY A 184 -6.98 11.84 -39.13
CA GLY A 184 -7.96 11.61 -38.05
C GLY A 184 -7.62 10.47 -37.10
N LYS A 185 -6.39 9.95 -37.07
CA LYS A 185 -5.97 8.86 -36.15
C LYS A 185 -6.33 9.14 -34.68
N SER A 186 -5.99 10.33 -34.19
CA SER A 186 -6.32 10.74 -32.81
C SER A 186 -7.82 10.86 -32.57
N TYR A 187 -8.59 11.23 -33.60
CA TYR A 187 -10.05 11.31 -33.53
C TYR A 187 -10.67 9.90 -33.43
N THR A 188 -10.25 8.98 -34.30
CA THR A 188 -10.66 7.57 -34.24
C THR A 188 -10.30 6.95 -32.89
N LEU A 189 -9.08 7.18 -32.40
CA LEU A 189 -8.60 6.66 -31.13
C LEU A 189 -9.42 7.15 -29.93
N ASN A 190 -9.80 8.44 -29.90
CA ASN A 190 -10.64 8.98 -28.84
C ASN A 190 -12.04 8.34 -28.85
N LYS A 191 -12.63 8.16 -30.04
CA LYS A 191 -13.94 7.52 -30.19
C LYS A 191 -13.90 6.05 -29.74
N GLU A 192 -12.91 5.29 -30.18
CA GLU A 192 -12.74 3.88 -29.79
C GLU A 192 -12.45 3.74 -28.28
N LYS A 193 -11.66 4.64 -27.70
CA LYS A 193 -11.44 4.70 -26.24
C LYS A 193 -12.75 4.89 -25.50
N ASP A 194 -13.60 5.84 -25.90
CA ASP A 194 -14.87 6.10 -25.22
C ASP A 194 -15.83 4.90 -25.34
N ILE A 195 -15.82 4.20 -26.48
CA ILE A 195 -16.58 2.96 -26.68
C ILE A 195 -16.05 1.83 -25.78
N LEU A 196 -14.73 1.65 -25.71
CA LEU A 196 -14.09 0.60 -24.91
C LEU A 196 -14.33 0.81 -23.41
N LEU A 197 -14.16 2.04 -22.92
CA LEU A 197 -14.31 2.32 -21.49
C LEU A 197 -15.78 2.33 -21.09
N GLY A 198 -16.68 2.89 -21.91
CA GLY A 198 -18.07 3.10 -21.53
C GLY A 198 -18.27 4.37 -20.68
N GLY A 199 -19.53 4.79 -20.54
CA GLY A 199 -19.89 6.06 -19.89
C GLY A 199 -19.60 6.12 -18.38
N ASP A 200 -19.53 4.98 -17.70
CA ASP A 200 -19.28 4.85 -16.27
C ASP A 200 -17.78 4.68 -15.91
N ASN A 201 -16.89 4.66 -16.92
CA ASN A 201 -15.47 4.29 -16.76
C ASN A 201 -14.48 5.27 -17.44
N THR A 202 -14.90 6.51 -17.66
CA THR A 202 -14.19 7.50 -18.49
C THR A 202 -12.77 7.87 -18.04
N ARG A 203 -12.36 7.48 -16.82
CA ARG A 203 -11.06 7.85 -16.20
C ARG A 203 -10.03 6.71 -16.18
N ASN A 204 -10.39 5.52 -16.63
CA ASN A 204 -9.51 4.34 -16.58
C ASN A 204 -8.60 4.25 -17.82
N TYR A 205 -7.96 5.36 -18.17
CA TYR A 205 -6.91 5.39 -19.19
C TYR A 205 -5.76 6.33 -18.83
N GLU A 206 -4.60 6.06 -19.41
CA GLU A 206 -3.43 6.96 -19.40
C GLU A 206 -3.03 7.25 -20.85
N ARG A 207 -2.65 8.49 -21.15
CA ARG A 207 -2.18 8.91 -22.48
C ARG A 207 -0.79 9.51 -22.34
N VAL A 208 0.14 8.99 -23.13
CA VAL A 208 1.55 9.42 -23.13
C VAL A 208 2.02 9.64 -24.56
N THR A 209 2.99 10.52 -24.73
CA THR A 209 3.61 10.81 -26.03
C THR A 209 5.09 10.49 -25.95
N PHE A 210 5.56 9.62 -26.84
CA PHE A 210 6.97 9.27 -26.91
C PHE A 210 7.77 10.37 -27.62
N HIS A 211 8.94 10.66 -27.07
CA HIS A 211 9.94 11.55 -27.62
C HIS A 211 11.31 10.84 -27.64
N PRO A 212 12.29 11.32 -28.41
CA PRO A 212 13.58 10.63 -28.56
C PRO A 212 14.28 10.28 -27.23
N ASP A 213 14.19 11.17 -26.25
CA ASP A 213 14.79 10.96 -24.91
C ASP A 213 13.88 10.22 -23.92
N TYR A 214 12.75 9.66 -24.36
CA TYR A 214 11.85 8.92 -23.48
C TYR A 214 12.53 7.60 -23.10
N SER A 215 12.56 7.29 -21.80
CA SER A 215 13.30 6.13 -21.27
C SER A 215 12.41 5.17 -20.49
N TYR A 216 12.94 3.99 -20.19
CA TYR A 216 12.31 3.01 -19.29
C TYR A 216 11.92 3.63 -17.94
N ALA A 217 12.77 4.50 -17.38
CA ALA A 217 12.50 5.22 -16.13
C ALA A 217 11.26 6.13 -16.22
N ASN A 218 10.99 6.69 -17.40
CA ASN A 218 9.79 7.52 -17.64
C ASN A 218 8.55 6.66 -17.86
N PHE A 219 8.68 5.49 -18.51
CA PHE A 219 7.55 4.63 -18.88
C PHE A 219 7.09 3.72 -17.74
N VAL A 220 8.04 3.03 -17.11
CA VAL A 220 7.80 2.03 -16.06
C VAL A 220 7.90 2.67 -14.69
N GLY A 221 8.95 3.44 -14.45
CA GLY A 221 9.16 4.16 -13.20
C GLY A 221 10.62 4.11 -12.74
N THR A 222 10.95 4.91 -11.74
CA THR A 222 12.31 5.00 -11.20
C THR A 222 12.31 5.43 -9.75
N TYR A 223 13.37 5.09 -9.01
CA TYR A 223 13.59 5.60 -7.66
C TYR A 223 14.09 7.03 -7.74
N LYS A 224 13.33 7.95 -7.14
CA LYS A 224 13.71 9.36 -7.03
C LYS A 224 14.05 9.71 -5.58
N PRO A 225 15.06 10.58 -5.37
CA PRO A 225 15.26 11.19 -4.06
C PRO A 225 14.06 12.09 -3.76
N VAL A 226 13.47 11.89 -2.60
CA VAL A 226 12.40 12.73 -2.06
C VAL A 226 12.87 13.22 -0.70
N PRO A 227 12.71 14.53 -0.41
CA PRO A 227 12.98 15.03 0.92
C PRO A 227 12.02 14.35 1.89
N ASP A 228 12.58 13.78 2.94
CA ASP A 228 11.86 13.29 4.10
C ASP A 228 12.40 14.03 5.33
N LYS A 229 11.64 14.02 6.42
CA LYS A 229 12.10 14.61 7.69
C LYS A 229 12.47 13.50 8.63
N ASP A 230 13.67 13.59 9.18
CA ASP A 230 14.05 12.73 10.29
C ASP A 230 13.32 13.15 11.57
N GLU A 231 13.62 12.43 12.64
CA GLU A 231 12.92 12.52 13.90
C GLU A 231 13.10 13.91 14.54
N ASP A 232 14.22 14.58 14.29
CA ASP A 232 14.56 15.90 14.83
C ASP A 232 14.20 17.05 13.86
N GLY A 233 13.49 16.73 12.77
CA GLY A 233 13.00 17.68 11.79
C GLY A 233 14.07 18.11 10.77
N HIS A 234 15.21 17.43 10.72
CA HIS A 234 16.22 17.65 9.70
C HIS A 234 15.80 17.00 8.38
N ASN A 235 16.15 17.66 7.28
CA ASN A 235 15.89 17.15 5.95
C ASN A 235 16.83 15.98 5.66
N VAL A 236 16.27 14.78 5.52
CA VAL A 236 16.97 13.59 5.04
C VAL A 236 16.51 13.25 3.64
N ILE A 237 17.40 12.66 2.84
CA ILE A 237 17.06 12.23 1.49
C ILE A 237 16.68 10.76 1.55
N THR A 238 15.43 10.43 1.24
CA THR A 238 14.96 9.05 1.09
C THR A 238 14.69 8.78 -0.38
N TYR A 239 14.92 7.53 -0.82
CA TYR A 239 14.58 7.11 -2.18
C TYR A 239 13.18 6.48 -2.16
N LYS A 240 12.25 7.04 -2.93
CA LYS A 240 10.94 6.42 -3.16
C LYS A 240 10.78 6.07 -4.63
N TYR A 241 10.14 4.94 -4.89
CA TYR A 241 9.77 4.54 -6.24
C TYR A 241 8.67 5.45 -6.77
N VAL A 242 8.88 6.04 -7.94
CA VAL A 242 7.90 6.85 -8.64
C VAL A 242 7.41 6.06 -9.86
N PRO A 243 6.16 5.54 -9.83
CA PRO A 243 5.64 4.70 -10.91
C PRO A 243 5.38 5.53 -12.17
N GLY A 244 5.83 5.00 -13.30
CA GLY A 244 5.53 5.50 -14.63
C GLY A 244 4.08 5.18 -15.06
N PRO A 245 3.64 5.76 -16.20
CA PRO A 245 2.29 5.58 -16.74
C PRO A 245 1.91 4.12 -16.96
N PHE A 246 2.84 3.27 -17.41
CA PHE A 246 2.59 1.84 -17.56
C PHE A 246 2.27 1.18 -16.21
N MET A 247 3.10 1.42 -15.19
CA MET A 247 2.88 0.83 -13.87
C MET A 247 1.59 1.33 -13.21
N ARG A 248 1.28 2.63 -13.35
CA ARG A 248 0.03 3.20 -12.79
C ARG A 248 -1.21 2.56 -13.40
N ILE A 249 -1.26 2.39 -14.72
CA ILE A 249 -2.42 1.79 -15.38
C ILE A 249 -2.48 0.28 -15.13
N TYR A 250 -1.33 -0.41 -15.13
CA TYR A 250 -1.23 -1.84 -14.86
C TYR A 250 -1.73 -2.18 -13.45
N VAL A 251 -1.26 -1.46 -12.42
CA VAL A 251 -1.72 -1.67 -11.04
C VAL A 251 -3.23 -1.47 -10.92
N LYS A 252 -3.78 -0.41 -11.53
CA LYS A 252 -5.23 -0.19 -11.53
C LYS A 252 -5.99 -1.33 -12.22
N ALA A 253 -5.47 -1.83 -13.34
CA ALA A 253 -6.07 -2.95 -14.07
C ALA A 253 -6.07 -4.25 -13.26
N VAL A 254 -4.94 -4.58 -12.63
CA VAL A 254 -4.82 -5.74 -11.72
C VAL A 254 -5.80 -5.61 -10.56
N LEU A 255 -5.88 -4.42 -9.94
CA LEU A 255 -6.82 -4.15 -8.85
C LEU A 255 -8.29 -4.24 -9.28
N SER A 256 -8.63 -3.94 -10.54
CA SER A 256 -10.00 -4.12 -11.03
C SER A 256 -10.32 -5.56 -11.41
N GLY A 257 -9.38 -6.31 -12.01
CA GLY A 257 -9.56 -7.73 -12.32
C GLY A 257 -9.77 -8.61 -11.09
N ARG A 258 -9.45 -8.06 -9.93
CA ARG A 258 -9.66 -8.60 -8.60
C ARG A 258 -11.09 -8.41 -8.09
N THR A 259 -11.90 -7.57 -8.72
CA THR A 259 -13.30 -7.31 -8.32
C THR A 259 -14.30 -8.10 -9.17
N GLU A 260 -15.53 -8.26 -8.69
CA GLU A 260 -16.63 -8.85 -9.48
C GLU A 260 -17.04 -7.97 -10.68
N ASN A 261 -16.70 -6.68 -10.65
CA ASN A 261 -16.99 -5.72 -11.70
C ASN A 261 -15.70 -5.37 -12.47
N VAL A 262 -15.24 -6.32 -13.28
CA VAL A 262 -14.04 -6.14 -14.11
C VAL A 262 -14.25 -5.00 -15.10
N LYS A 263 -13.37 -4.00 -15.05
CA LYS A 263 -13.40 -2.86 -15.97
C LYS A 263 -12.20 -2.88 -16.93
N PRO A 264 -12.36 -2.43 -18.17
CA PRO A 264 -11.24 -2.26 -19.09
C PRO A 264 -10.38 -1.06 -18.70
N TYR A 265 -9.08 -1.18 -18.97
CA TYR A 265 -8.08 -0.13 -18.79
C TYR A 265 -7.30 0.06 -20.09
N LEU A 266 -6.96 1.31 -20.42
CA LEU A 266 -6.29 1.63 -21.67
C LEU A 266 -5.02 2.47 -21.46
N LEU A 267 -3.93 2.07 -22.10
CA LEU A 267 -2.73 2.88 -22.25
C LEU A 267 -2.62 3.36 -23.69
N ILE A 268 -2.70 4.67 -23.91
CA ILE A 268 -2.51 5.29 -25.22
C ILE A 268 -1.07 5.78 -25.31
N ILE A 269 -0.34 5.30 -26.31
CA ILE A 269 1.02 5.77 -26.63
C ILE A 269 0.98 6.48 -27.99
N GLU A 270 1.19 7.78 -27.96
CA GLU A 270 1.35 8.59 -29.15
C GLU A 270 2.80 8.62 -29.59
N GLU A 271 2.99 8.73 -30.91
CA GLU A 271 4.32 8.90 -31.51
C GLU A 271 5.31 7.79 -31.09
N ILE A 272 4.81 6.55 -30.96
CA ILE A 272 5.59 5.38 -30.50
C ILE A 272 6.88 5.17 -31.30
N ASN A 273 6.86 5.52 -32.58
CA ASN A 273 8.00 5.43 -33.50
C ASN A 273 9.06 6.52 -33.31
N ARG A 274 8.84 7.52 -32.44
CA ARG A 274 9.82 8.59 -32.15
C ARG A 274 10.81 8.24 -31.03
N ALA A 275 10.60 7.14 -30.33
CA ALA A 275 11.52 6.64 -29.31
C ALA A 275 12.05 5.25 -29.68
N ASN A 276 13.15 4.84 -29.03
CA ASN A 276 13.61 3.47 -29.10
C ASN A 276 12.67 2.58 -28.26
N VAL A 277 11.65 2.01 -28.92
CA VAL A 277 10.60 1.22 -28.27
C VAL A 277 11.17 0.08 -27.43
N ALA A 278 12.18 -0.64 -27.92
CA ALA A 278 12.81 -1.73 -27.19
C ALA A 278 13.45 -1.25 -25.88
N ALA A 279 14.14 -0.10 -25.92
CA ALA A 279 14.75 0.49 -24.73
C ALA A 279 13.71 1.08 -23.75
N VAL A 280 12.60 1.61 -24.26
CA VAL A 280 11.53 2.19 -23.43
C VAL A 280 10.72 1.12 -22.70
N PHE A 281 10.41 0.01 -23.38
CA PHE A 281 9.65 -1.09 -22.80
C PHE A 281 10.53 -2.07 -22.00
N GLY A 282 11.80 -2.24 -22.37
CA GLY A 282 12.69 -3.22 -21.73
C GLY A 282 12.10 -4.63 -21.77
N ASP A 283 12.20 -5.37 -20.66
CA ASP A 283 11.71 -6.75 -20.55
C ASP A 283 10.19 -6.88 -20.70
N ILE A 284 9.44 -5.79 -20.47
CA ILE A 284 7.97 -5.76 -20.64
C ILE A 284 7.59 -6.02 -22.09
N PHE A 285 8.46 -5.69 -23.04
CA PHE A 285 8.18 -5.91 -24.46
C PHE A 285 7.86 -7.38 -24.76
N GLN A 286 8.55 -8.31 -24.08
CA GLN A 286 8.29 -9.75 -24.22
C GLN A 286 6.95 -10.15 -23.59
N LEU A 287 6.56 -9.52 -22.48
CA LEU A 287 5.30 -9.83 -21.78
C LEU A 287 4.06 -9.38 -22.57
N LEU A 288 4.21 -8.42 -23.48
CA LEU A 288 3.12 -7.94 -24.33
C LEU A 288 2.81 -8.87 -25.50
N ASP A 289 3.74 -9.77 -25.84
CA ASP A 289 3.62 -10.72 -26.95
C ASP A 289 3.02 -12.07 -26.53
N MET A 290 2.74 -12.25 -25.23
CA MET A 290 2.21 -13.52 -24.70
C MET A 290 0.79 -13.80 -25.22
N ASP A 291 0.58 -15.03 -25.70
CA ASP A 291 -0.73 -15.50 -26.16
C ASP A 291 -1.72 -15.71 -24.99
N GLU A 292 -2.97 -16.12 -25.29
CA GLU A 292 -3.97 -16.43 -24.25
C GLU A 292 -3.60 -17.61 -23.34
N LYS A 293 -2.43 -18.23 -23.51
CA LYS A 293 -1.90 -19.32 -22.69
C LYS A 293 -0.58 -18.96 -22.01
N GLY A 294 -0.07 -17.74 -22.19
CA GLY A 294 1.20 -17.30 -21.59
C GLY A 294 2.43 -17.92 -22.23
N SER A 295 2.34 -18.36 -23.50
CA SER A 295 3.50 -18.75 -24.33
C SER A 295 3.94 -17.61 -25.24
#